data_AF-A0AAW7KEX3-F1
#
_entry.id   AF-A0AAW7KEX3-F1
#
_cell.length_a   1.000
_cell.length_b   1.000
_cell.length_c   1.000
_cell.angle_alpha   90.00
_cell.angle_beta   90.00
_cell.angle_gamma   90.00
#
_symmetry.space_group_name_H-M   'P 1'
#
loop_
_entity.id
_entity.type
_entity.pdbx_description
1 polymer ?
#
loop_
_entity_poly.entity_id
_entity_poly.type
_entity_poly.pdbx_seq_one_letter_code
_entity_poly.pdbx_strand_id
1 'polypeptide(L)'
;KNKIKILAGEGAILGPSIFSPVSGAVAVTFNDPTREEEIIVPKNVIIATGSSPKTLPNLPLDEEFILSSDGMLELEELPESIAIIGGGVIGVEWASLLNSLGVNVTIIEFLDRLLINESATISKELKKRLEQRGINILLGSKVQEAKVTGQKVQVEVAGQETLTVDKVMVA
;
A
#
# COMPACT_ATOMS: atom_id res chain seq x y z
N LYS A 1 30.28 -14.20 -19.40
CA LYS A 1 29.27 -13.38 -18.68
C LYS A 1 28.03 -14.26 -18.45
N ASN A 2 27.34 -14.15 -17.31
CA ASN A 2 26.54 -15.19 -16.62
C ASN A 2 25.31 -15.81 -17.34
N LYS A 3 25.17 -15.70 -18.67
CA LYS A 3 24.07 -16.25 -19.48
C LYS A 3 22.66 -15.89 -18.97
N ILE A 4 22.51 -14.67 -18.45
CA ILE A 4 21.22 -14.13 -18.00
C ILE A 4 20.55 -13.40 -19.18
N LYS A 5 19.34 -13.81 -19.54
CA LYS A 5 18.47 -13.12 -20.50
C LYS A 5 17.40 -12.37 -19.68
N ILE A 6 17.23 -11.08 -19.95
CA ILE A 6 16.15 -10.26 -19.37
C ILE A 6 15.07 -10.10 -20.43
N LEU A 7 13.83 -10.36 -20.04
CA LEU A 7 12.64 -10.15 -20.87
C LEU A 7 11.77 -9.10 -20.15
N ALA A 8 11.69 -7.90 -20.71
CA ALA A 8 10.89 -6.81 -20.13
C ALA A 8 9.44 -6.90 -20.62
N GLY A 9 8.56 -7.37 -19.77
CA GLY A 9 7.18 -7.67 -20.11
C GLY A 9 6.41 -8.28 -18.94
N GLU A 10 5.16 -8.65 -19.20
CA GLU A 10 4.33 -9.43 -18.28
C GLU A 10 4.49 -10.92 -18.57
N GLY A 11 4.72 -11.71 -17.51
CA GLY A 11 4.89 -13.16 -17.59
C GLY A 11 3.66 -13.90 -17.08
N ALA A 12 3.05 -14.74 -17.91
CA ALA A 12 1.90 -15.57 -17.54
C ALA A 12 2.24 -17.06 -17.65
N ILE A 13 1.95 -17.82 -16.59
CA ILE A 13 2.12 -19.28 -16.62
C ILE A 13 0.99 -19.91 -17.42
N LEU A 14 1.36 -20.64 -18.45
CA LEU A 14 0.43 -21.39 -19.28
C LEU A 14 0.19 -22.78 -18.69
N GLY A 15 -1.05 -23.23 -18.83
CA GLY A 15 -1.41 -24.64 -18.67
C GLY A 15 -0.85 -25.51 -19.80
N PRO A 16 -1.17 -26.81 -19.79
CA PRO A 16 -0.78 -27.70 -20.87
C PRO A 16 -1.39 -27.22 -22.20
N SER A 17 -0.60 -27.28 -23.27
CA SER A 17 -1.02 -26.86 -24.61
C SER A 17 -0.34 -27.73 -25.67
N ILE A 18 -0.67 -27.50 -26.95
CA ILE A 18 0.00 -28.16 -28.07
C ILE A 18 1.51 -27.84 -28.14
N PHE A 19 1.93 -26.72 -27.53
CA PHE A 19 3.32 -26.28 -27.50
C PHE A 19 4.08 -26.76 -26.25
N SER A 20 3.37 -27.18 -25.21
CA SER A 20 3.96 -27.78 -24.01
C SER A 20 2.98 -28.78 -23.38
N PRO A 21 3.26 -30.10 -23.41
CA PRO A 21 2.37 -31.12 -22.86
C PRO A 21 2.29 -31.08 -21.33
N VAL A 22 3.13 -30.27 -20.67
CA VAL A 22 3.14 -30.03 -19.23
C VAL A 22 2.93 -28.55 -18.93
N SER A 23 2.24 -28.25 -17.82
CA SER A 23 2.11 -26.89 -17.30
C SER A 23 3.48 -26.30 -16.94
N GLY A 24 3.62 -24.98 -17.04
CA GLY A 24 4.85 -24.27 -16.63
C GLY A 24 5.60 -23.59 -17.77
N ALA A 25 5.11 -23.65 -19.01
CA ALA A 25 5.53 -22.70 -20.02
C ALA A 25 5.12 -21.28 -19.60
N VAL A 26 5.94 -20.28 -19.92
CA VAL A 26 5.69 -18.88 -19.58
C VAL A 26 5.53 -18.09 -20.87
N ALA A 27 4.35 -17.53 -21.08
CA ALA A 27 4.14 -16.51 -22.11
C ALA A 27 4.69 -15.18 -21.62
N VAL A 28 5.39 -14.46 -22.48
CA VAL A 28 5.90 -13.12 -22.20
C VAL A 28 5.32 -12.14 -23.20
N THR A 29 4.44 -11.26 -22.70
CA THR A 29 3.94 -10.11 -23.43
C THR A 29 4.89 -8.94 -23.19
N PHE A 30 5.60 -8.49 -24.22
CA PHE A 30 6.60 -7.43 -24.08
C PHE A 30 5.97 -6.05 -23.88
N ASN A 31 6.66 -5.20 -23.13
CA ASN A 31 6.28 -3.78 -22.98
C ASN A 31 6.39 -3.01 -24.31
N ASP A 32 7.24 -3.48 -25.24
CA ASP A 32 7.33 -2.96 -26.60
C ASP A 32 6.23 -3.61 -27.46
N PRO A 33 5.23 -2.84 -27.92
CA PRO A 33 4.08 -3.38 -28.66
C PRO A 33 4.45 -3.89 -30.05
N THR A 34 5.65 -3.61 -30.56
CA THR A 34 6.11 -4.11 -31.86
C THR A 34 6.67 -5.53 -31.78
N ARG A 35 6.89 -6.05 -30.56
CA ARG A 35 7.40 -7.40 -30.34
C ARG A 35 6.27 -8.39 -30.15
N GLU A 36 6.35 -9.50 -30.87
CA GLU A 36 5.46 -10.63 -30.68
C GLU A 36 5.71 -11.32 -29.33
N GLU A 37 4.65 -11.93 -28.78
CA GLU A 37 4.71 -12.73 -27.56
C GLU A 37 5.74 -13.87 -27.71
N GLU A 38 6.54 -14.09 -26.67
CA GLU A 38 7.52 -15.18 -26.63
C GLU A 38 7.09 -16.23 -25.61
N ILE A 39 7.04 -17.51 -26.02
CA ILE A 39 6.79 -18.63 -25.09
C ILE A 39 8.13 -19.24 -24.67
N ILE A 40 8.38 -19.23 -23.37
CA ILE A 40 9.54 -19.87 -22.76
C ILE A 40 9.10 -21.21 -22.16
N VAL A 41 9.83 -22.28 -22.46
CA VAL A 41 9.63 -23.61 -21.85
C VAL A 41 10.82 -23.90 -20.92
N PRO A 42 10.75 -23.50 -19.64
CA PRO A 42 11.85 -23.70 -18.72
C PRO A 42 11.80 -25.09 -18.07
N LYS A 43 12.93 -25.54 -17.53
CA LYS A 43 12.97 -26.74 -16.67
C LYS A 43 12.35 -26.51 -15.30
N ASN A 44 12.49 -25.29 -14.78
CA ASN A 44 11.97 -24.86 -13.48
C ASN A 44 11.42 -23.43 -13.60
N VAL A 45 10.34 -23.14 -12.89
CA VAL A 45 9.73 -21.79 -12.79
C VAL A 45 9.75 -21.35 -11.33
N ILE A 46 10.13 -20.10 -11.09
CA ILE A 46 10.01 -19.44 -9.78
C ILE A 46 9.01 -18.30 -9.93
N ILE A 47 7.96 -18.32 -9.11
CA ILE A 47 6.99 -17.21 -9.03
C ILE A 47 7.48 -16.24 -7.96
N ALA A 48 7.82 -15.03 -8.38
CA ALA A 48 8.36 -13.98 -7.51
C ALA A 48 7.83 -12.60 -7.91
N THR A 49 6.52 -12.50 -8.16
CA THR A 49 5.83 -11.29 -8.66
C THR A 49 5.61 -10.21 -7.60
N GLY A 50 5.97 -10.46 -6.33
CA GLY A 50 5.75 -9.51 -5.24
C GLY A 50 4.29 -9.40 -4.80
N SER A 51 3.92 -8.22 -4.31
CA SER A 51 2.58 -7.86 -3.81
C SER A 51 2.17 -6.47 -4.30
N SER A 52 0.90 -6.13 -4.17
CA SER A 52 0.36 -4.78 -4.42
C SER A 52 -0.39 -4.25 -3.19
N PRO A 53 -0.49 -2.92 -3.02
CA PRO A 53 -1.29 -2.31 -1.97
C PRO A 53 -2.75 -2.77 -2.07
N LYS A 54 -3.35 -3.07 -0.92
CA LYS A 54 -4.78 -3.41 -0.85
C LYS A 54 -5.56 -2.18 -0.44
N THR A 55 -6.51 -1.76 -1.27
CA THR A 55 -7.45 -0.71 -0.90
C THR A 55 -8.80 -1.25 -0.43
N LEU A 56 -9.59 -0.39 0.23
CA LEU A 56 -10.99 -0.67 0.58
C LEU A 56 -11.89 -0.34 -0.62
N PRO A 57 -12.97 -1.12 -0.86
CA PRO A 57 -13.88 -0.86 -1.99
C PRO A 57 -14.46 0.56 -2.03
N ASN A 58 -14.65 1.18 -0.87
CA ASN A 58 -15.23 2.52 -0.71
C ASN A 58 -14.15 3.62 -0.59
N LEU A 59 -12.90 3.31 -0.94
CA LEU A 59 -11.78 4.21 -0.78
C LEU A 59 -10.85 4.06 -2.00
N PRO A 60 -11.31 4.46 -3.20
CA PRO A 60 -10.48 4.38 -4.39
C PRO A 60 -9.24 5.26 -4.21
N LEU A 61 -8.10 4.72 -4.60
CA LEU A 61 -6.85 5.46 -4.66
C LEU A 61 -6.87 6.34 -5.91
N ASP A 62 -6.65 7.63 -5.75
CA ASP A 62 -6.43 8.56 -6.87
C ASP A 62 -4.94 8.92 -7.04
N GLU A 63 -4.10 8.50 -6.08
CA GLU A 63 -2.66 8.81 -5.99
C GLU A 63 -2.34 10.31 -5.99
N GLU A 64 -3.34 11.15 -5.74
CA GLU A 64 -3.22 12.59 -5.58
C GLU A 64 -3.61 13.01 -4.17
N PHE A 65 -4.85 12.73 -3.74
CA PHE A 65 -5.38 13.04 -2.41
C PHE A 65 -5.51 11.81 -1.51
N ILE A 66 -5.78 10.65 -2.10
CA ILE A 66 -5.92 9.37 -1.44
C ILE A 66 -4.86 8.44 -2.06
N LEU A 67 -3.78 8.23 -1.31
CA LEU A 67 -2.55 7.63 -1.82
C LEU A 67 -2.31 6.24 -1.24
N SER A 68 -1.63 5.40 -2.01
CA SER A 68 -0.93 4.22 -1.50
C SER A 68 0.44 4.60 -0.94
N SER A 69 1.17 3.63 -0.38
CA SER A 69 2.59 3.81 -0.04
C SER A 69 3.46 4.20 -1.23
N ASP A 70 3.07 3.83 -2.45
CA ASP A 70 3.81 4.17 -3.66
C ASP A 70 3.56 5.64 -4.03
N GLY A 71 2.30 6.09 -4.03
CA GLY A 71 1.98 7.51 -4.26
C GLY A 71 2.61 8.45 -3.22
N MET A 72 2.76 7.99 -1.98
CA MET A 72 3.47 8.75 -0.94
C MET A 72 4.94 9.05 -1.28
N LEU A 73 5.61 8.20 -2.07
CA LEU A 73 7.00 8.41 -2.49
C LEU A 73 7.14 9.48 -3.58
N GLU A 74 6.06 9.76 -4.30
CA GLU A 74 6.01 10.74 -5.40
C GLU A 74 5.59 12.14 -4.92
N LEU A 75 5.34 12.33 -3.62
CA LEU A 75 4.97 13.64 -3.07
C LEU A 75 6.08 14.67 -3.27
N GLU A 76 5.77 15.75 -3.98
CA GLU A 76 6.67 16.89 -4.16
C GLU A 76 6.68 17.83 -2.94
N GLU A 77 5.55 17.91 -2.23
CA GLU A 77 5.34 18.77 -1.07
C GLU A 77 4.69 18.00 0.10
N LEU A 78 5.04 18.38 1.33
CA LEU A 78 4.45 17.79 2.54
C LEU A 78 3.05 18.39 2.80
N PRO A 79 2.02 17.57 3.07
CA PRO A 79 0.73 18.10 3.51
C PRO A 79 0.84 18.71 4.92
N GLU A 80 -0.04 19.65 5.27
CA GLU A 80 -0.12 20.15 6.65
C GLU A 80 -0.73 19.09 7.57
N SER A 81 -1.60 18.25 7.03
CA SER A 81 -2.32 17.19 7.75
C SER A 81 -2.57 15.94 6.91
N ILE A 82 -2.42 14.77 7.53
CA ILE A 82 -2.64 13.48 6.88
C ILE A 82 -3.35 12.49 7.82
N ALA A 83 -4.27 11.71 7.26
CA ALA A 83 -4.81 10.52 7.91
C ALA A 83 -4.21 9.27 7.28
N ILE A 84 -3.68 8.36 8.10
CA ILE A 84 -3.11 7.08 7.70
C ILE A 84 -4.09 5.99 8.13
N ILE A 85 -4.68 5.30 7.17
CA ILE A 85 -5.61 4.19 7.38
C ILE A 85 -4.80 2.90 7.39
N GLY A 86 -4.65 2.31 8.57
CA GLY A 86 -3.81 1.14 8.81
C GLY A 86 -2.70 1.43 9.84
N GLY A 87 -2.71 0.67 10.94
CA GLY A 87 -1.74 0.70 12.03
C GLY A 87 -0.70 -0.43 11.96
N GLY A 88 -0.49 -0.98 10.76
CA GLY A 88 0.60 -1.91 10.44
C GLY A 88 1.97 -1.22 10.38
N VAL A 89 3.00 -1.99 10.03
CA VAL A 89 4.40 -1.49 9.98
C VAL A 89 4.52 -0.27 9.07
N ILE A 90 3.98 -0.38 7.85
CA ILE A 90 4.03 0.69 6.84
C ILE A 90 3.37 1.98 7.37
N GLY A 91 2.15 1.89 7.90
CA GLY A 91 1.44 3.05 8.42
C GLY A 91 2.14 3.71 9.62
N VAL A 92 2.73 2.90 10.51
CA VAL A 92 3.49 3.42 11.66
C VAL A 92 4.81 4.08 11.25
N GLU A 93 5.52 3.52 10.27
CA GLU A 93 6.76 4.11 9.74
C GLU A 93 6.50 5.47 9.10
N TRP A 94 5.49 5.54 8.22
CA TRP A 94 5.07 6.81 7.59
C TRP A 94 4.58 7.82 8.62
N ALA A 95 3.78 7.41 9.60
CA ALA A 95 3.33 8.30 10.67
C ALA A 95 4.51 8.91 11.44
N SER A 96 5.48 8.08 11.81
CA SER A 96 6.69 8.51 12.51
C SER A 96 7.57 9.43 11.67
N LEU A 97 7.69 9.17 10.37
CA LEU A 97 8.44 10.00 9.43
C LEU A 97 7.79 11.37 9.27
N LEU A 98 6.51 11.42 8.87
CA LEU A 98 5.79 12.65 8.57
C LEU A 98 5.65 13.55 9.80
N ASN A 99 5.37 12.98 10.97
CA ASN A 99 5.34 13.75 12.22
C ASN A 99 6.72 14.36 12.55
N SER A 100 7.83 13.68 12.23
CA SER A 100 9.17 14.27 12.41
C SER A 100 9.44 15.44 11.49
N LEU A 101 8.73 15.49 10.35
CA LEU A 101 8.80 16.58 9.37
C LEU A 101 7.77 17.69 9.64
N GLY A 102 7.01 17.60 10.74
CA GLY A 102 6.07 18.63 11.17
C GLY A 102 4.63 18.47 10.64
N VAL A 103 4.32 17.36 9.96
CA VAL A 103 2.97 17.07 9.49
C VAL A 103 2.07 16.66 10.66
N ASN A 104 0.83 17.14 10.69
CA ASN A 104 -0.17 16.67 11.65
C ASN A 104 -0.71 15.31 11.22
N VAL A 105 -0.34 14.25 11.95
CA VAL A 105 -0.67 12.86 11.59
C VAL A 105 -1.78 12.30 12.48
N THR A 106 -2.77 11.67 11.87
CA THR A 106 -3.71 10.77 12.54
C THR A 106 -3.61 9.35 11.98
N ILE A 107 -3.36 8.35 12.81
CA ILE A 107 -3.46 6.93 12.43
C ILE A 107 -4.88 6.44 12.78
N ILE A 108 -5.54 5.78 11.84
CA ILE A 108 -6.84 5.13 12.02
C ILE A 108 -6.64 3.62 11.81
N GLU A 109 -6.79 2.85 12.87
CA GLU A 109 -6.63 1.39 12.87
C GLU A 109 -7.93 0.73 13.29
N PHE A 110 -8.36 -0.25 12.49
CA PHE A 110 -9.57 -1.03 12.73
C PHE A 110 -9.44 -1.94 13.95
N LEU A 111 -8.25 -2.46 14.19
CA LEU A 111 -7.92 -3.34 15.31
C LEU A 111 -7.69 -2.55 16.61
N ASP A 112 -7.62 -3.28 17.72
CA ASP A 112 -7.50 -2.73 19.07
C ASP A 112 -6.07 -2.32 19.46
N ARG A 113 -5.09 -2.51 18.57
CA ARG A 113 -3.68 -2.13 18.78
C ARG A 113 -2.92 -1.99 17.47
N LEU A 114 -1.90 -1.13 17.50
CA LEU A 114 -0.89 -1.03 16.45
C LEU A 114 -0.03 -2.29 16.39
N LEU A 115 0.50 -2.60 15.21
CA LEU A 115 1.42 -3.72 14.97
C LEU A 115 0.88 -5.03 15.58
N ILE A 116 -0.28 -5.49 15.10
CA ILE A 116 -0.99 -6.65 15.70
C ILE A 116 -0.14 -7.92 15.81
N ASN A 117 0.83 -8.08 14.90
CA ASN A 117 1.74 -9.22 14.86
C ASN A 117 2.87 -9.14 15.91
N GLU A 118 3.05 -7.99 16.55
CA GLU A 118 4.05 -7.78 17.59
C GLU A 118 3.48 -8.03 19.00
N SER A 119 4.40 -8.09 19.97
CA SER A 119 4.04 -8.21 21.39
C SER A 119 3.16 -7.05 21.84
N ALA A 120 2.05 -7.35 22.52
CA ALA A 120 1.11 -6.35 23.01
C ALA A 120 1.78 -5.30 23.92
N THR A 121 2.81 -5.70 24.68
CA THR A 121 3.61 -4.78 25.50
C THR A 121 4.36 -3.75 24.65
N ILE A 122 4.94 -4.21 23.52
CA ILE A 122 5.64 -3.34 22.57
C ILE A 122 4.65 -2.41 21.88
N SER A 123 3.53 -2.95 21.37
CA SER A 123 2.47 -2.14 20.75
C SER A 123 1.98 -1.02 21.67
N LYS A 124 1.77 -1.34 22.96
CA LYS A 124 1.31 -0.37 23.97
C LYS A 124 2.34 0.72 24.24
N GLU A 125 3.61 0.36 24.46
CA GLU A 125 4.66 1.34 24.70
C GLU A 125 4.91 2.20 23.45
N LEU A 126 4.91 1.60 22.26
CA LEU A 126 5.05 2.31 21.00
C LEU A 126 3.93 3.33 20.79
N LYS A 127 2.68 2.92 20.96
CA LYS A 127 1.51 3.83 20.90
C LYS A 127 1.72 5.04 21.81
N LYS A 128 2.07 4.80 23.07
CA LYS A 128 2.33 5.86 24.05
C LYS A 128 3.43 6.82 23.58
N ARG A 129 4.51 6.30 22.99
CA ARG A 129 5.61 7.13 22.46
C ARG A 129 5.21 7.95 21.24
N LEU A 130 4.38 7.40 20.35
CA LEU A 130 3.87 8.13 19.19
C LEU A 130 2.90 9.24 19.62
N GLU A 131 2.00 8.97 20.57
CA GLU A 131 1.09 9.98 21.13
C GLU A 131 1.86 11.12 21.82
N GLN A 132 2.92 10.79 22.58
CA GLN A 132 3.82 11.78 23.17
C GLN A 132 4.53 12.67 22.14
N ARG A 133 4.70 12.19 20.91
CA ARG A 133 5.28 12.95 19.80
C ARG A 133 4.26 13.80 19.04
N GLY A 134 2.98 13.73 19.40
CA GLY A 134 1.89 14.49 18.77
C GLY A 134 1.08 13.72 17.73
N ILE A 135 1.34 12.43 17.52
CA ILE A 135 0.56 11.61 16.57
C ILE A 135 -0.76 11.21 17.22
N ASN A 136 -1.87 11.54 16.57
CA ASN A 136 -3.20 11.09 17.00
C ASN A 136 -3.44 9.64 16.56
N ILE A 137 -4.01 8.80 17.43
CA ILE A 137 -4.18 7.37 17.15
C ILE A 137 -5.60 6.92 17.54
N LEU A 138 -6.36 6.52 16.52
CA LEU A 138 -7.72 6.03 16.63
C LEU A 138 -7.72 4.51 16.43
N LEU A 139 -7.77 3.75 17.53
CA LEU A 139 -7.86 2.28 17.52
C LEU A 139 -9.32 1.82 17.53
N GLY A 140 -9.59 0.58 17.13
CA GLY A 140 -10.94 0.03 17.07
C GLY A 140 -11.87 0.80 16.12
N SER A 141 -11.28 1.51 15.15
CA SER A 141 -11.95 2.57 14.39
C SER A 141 -12.13 2.14 12.94
N LYS A 142 -13.38 2.02 12.49
CA LYS A 142 -13.72 1.59 11.13
C LYS A 142 -13.94 2.79 10.23
N VAL A 143 -13.10 2.96 9.22
CA VAL A 143 -13.34 3.90 8.12
C VAL A 143 -14.50 3.40 7.26
N GLN A 144 -15.46 4.27 6.99
CA GLN A 144 -16.65 3.96 6.18
C GLN A 144 -16.48 4.48 4.75
N GLU A 145 -15.98 5.69 4.61
CA GLU A 145 -15.76 6.40 3.35
C GLU A 145 -14.62 7.42 3.51
N ALA A 146 -13.90 7.70 2.44
CA ALA A 146 -13.08 8.90 2.32
C ALA A 146 -13.36 9.58 0.99
N LYS A 147 -13.64 10.87 1.03
CA LYS A 147 -14.08 11.63 -0.14
C LYS A 147 -13.33 12.94 -0.28
N VAL A 148 -12.80 13.18 -1.48
CA VAL A 148 -12.18 14.45 -1.83
C VAL A 148 -13.26 15.53 -1.91
N THR A 149 -13.07 16.59 -1.13
CA THR A 149 -13.94 17.76 -1.07
C THR A 149 -13.09 19.02 -1.19
N GLY A 150 -13.05 19.60 -2.39
CA GLY A 150 -12.15 20.71 -2.70
C GLY A 150 -10.71 20.23 -2.75
N GLN A 151 -9.84 20.80 -1.91
CA GLN A 151 -8.41 20.44 -1.80
C GLN A 151 -8.09 19.61 -0.55
N LYS A 152 -9.11 19.02 0.08
CA LYS A 152 -8.99 18.21 1.29
C LYS A 152 -9.79 16.92 1.16
N VAL A 153 -9.52 15.96 2.02
CA VAL A 153 -10.25 14.70 2.13
C VAL A 153 -11.06 14.68 3.42
N GLN A 154 -12.34 14.37 3.30
CA GLN A 154 -13.21 14.08 4.44
C GLN A 154 -13.23 12.56 4.66
N VAL A 155 -12.87 12.13 5.87
CA VAL A 155 -12.80 10.72 6.28
C VAL A 155 -13.89 10.46 7.30
N GLU A 156 -14.82 9.58 6.95
CA GLU A 156 -15.88 9.14 7.85
C GLU A 156 -15.44 7.92 8.65
N VAL A 157 -15.41 8.07 9.97
CA VAL A 157 -15.04 7.01 10.91
C VAL A 157 -16.28 6.66 11.75
N ALA A 158 -16.64 5.38 11.77
CA ALA A 158 -17.85 4.91 12.43
C ALA A 158 -17.91 5.33 13.91
N GLY A 159 -18.97 6.08 14.27
CA GLY A 159 -19.19 6.54 15.64
C GLY A 159 -18.30 7.70 16.10
N GLN A 160 -17.62 8.38 15.17
CA GLN A 160 -16.78 9.55 15.43
C GLN A 160 -17.18 10.72 14.54
N GLU A 161 -16.67 11.91 14.85
CA GLU A 161 -16.80 13.07 13.98
C GLU A 161 -15.97 12.89 12.70
N THR A 162 -16.46 13.45 11.59
CA THR A 162 -15.75 13.41 10.31
C THR A 162 -14.42 14.16 10.41
N LEU A 163 -13.34 13.47 10.08
CA LEU A 163 -12.01 14.05 10.02
C LEU A 163 -11.80 14.74 8.67
N THR A 164 -11.25 15.95 8.66
CA THR A 164 -10.86 16.65 7.42
C THR A 164 -9.34 16.86 7.42
N VAL A 165 -8.65 16.30 6.43
CA VAL A 165 -7.19 16.33 6.27
C VAL A 165 -6.82 16.69 4.83
N ASP A 166 -5.57 17.09 4.57
CA ASP A 166 -5.15 17.43 3.20
C ASP A 166 -4.99 16.18 2.34
N LYS A 167 -4.43 15.11 2.91
CA LYS A 167 -4.19 13.83 2.23
C LYS A 167 -4.60 12.65 3.10
N VAL A 168 -4.88 11.51 2.46
CA VAL A 168 -5.10 10.22 3.11
C VAL A 168 -4.11 9.22 2.54
N MET A 169 -3.50 8.41 3.39
CA MET A 169 -2.70 7.26 2.97
C MET A 169 -3.39 5.97 3.40
N VAL A 170 -3.44 4.99 2.49
CA VAL A 170 -3.89 3.62 2.79
C VAL A 170 -2.67 2.71 2.94
N ALA A 171 -2.56 2.04 4.09
CA ALA A 171 -1.40 1.25 4.49
C ALA A 171 -1.77 -0.18 4.95
#